data_AF-A0A7D7KFB2-F1
#
_entry.id   AF-A0A7D7KFB2-F1
#
_cell.length_a   1.000
_cell.length_b   1.000
_cell.length_c   1.000
_cell.angle_alpha   90.00
_cell.angle_beta   90.00
_cell.angle_gamma   90.00
#
_symmetry.space_group_name_H-M   'P 1'
#
loop_
_entity.id
_entity.type
_entity.pdbx_description
1 polymer ?
#
loop_
_entity_poly.entity_id
_entity_poly.type
_entity_poly.pdbx_seq_one_letter_code
_entity_poly.pdbx_strand_id
1 'polypeptide(L)'
;MTTFTNSKLTDEYVSNATLIRLILWADQHNSHYVVAALRELQERRKADSVPVEINDDMAYAFHHALSDSSLGSDEIEEIKTGLRAAFANVAVQPALIVPAEIEPDDSNTFDYVDGWNACRAAMLKGDK
;
A
#
# COMPACT_ATOMS: atom_id res chain seq x y z
N MET A 1 23.14 11.58 4.67
CA MET A 1 21.94 12.23 5.24
C MET A 1 20.74 11.49 4.70
N THR A 2 20.19 10.56 5.48
CA THR A 2 19.07 9.71 5.07
C THR A 2 17.77 10.41 5.46
N THR A 3 17.09 10.98 4.47
CA THR A 3 15.74 11.52 4.64
C THR A 3 14.79 10.34 4.84
N PHE A 4 14.35 10.12 6.07
CA PHE A 4 13.25 9.19 6.36
C PHE A 4 11.95 9.91 6.01
N THR A 5 11.36 9.56 4.86
CA THR A 5 10.00 10.01 4.53
C THR A 5 9.01 9.26 5.42
N ASN A 6 7.86 9.89 5.72
CA ASN A 6 6.77 9.29 6.52
C ASN A 6 6.35 7.90 6.00
N SER A 7 6.60 7.59 4.73
CA SER A 7 6.38 6.27 4.11
C SER A 7 7.10 5.11 4.84
N LYS A 8 8.31 5.34 5.40
CA LYS A 8 9.11 4.27 6.02
C LYS A 8 8.59 3.80 7.38
N LEU A 9 7.86 4.64 8.13
CA LEU A 9 7.39 4.28 9.47
C LEU A 9 6.07 3.49 9.47
N THR A 10 5.36 3.45 8.34
CA THR A 10 3.98 2.92 8.29
C THR A 10 3.69 1.89 7.20
N ASP A 11 4.39 1.89 6.06
CA ASP A 11 4.19 0.85 5.04
C ASP A 11 4.85 -0.49 5.42
N GLU A 12 5.89 -0.45 6.26
CA GLU A 12 6.57 -1.66 6.77
C GLU A 12 5.71 -2.43 7.80
N TYR A 13 4.84 -1.73 8.53
CA TYR A 13 4.10 -2.31 9.66
C TYR A 13 2.58 -2.39 9.46
N VAL A 14 1.99 -1.50 8.65
CA VAL A 14 0.53 -1.48 8.42
C VAL A 14 0.27 -1.36 6.94
N SER A 15 -0.12 -2.46 6.30
CA SER A 15 -0.47 -2.49 4.89
C SER A 15 -1.74 -1.67 4.58
N ASN A 16 -1.94 -1.24 3.33
CA ASN A 16 -3.16 -0.52 2.92
C ASN A 16 -4.41 -1.38 3.16
N ALA A 17 -4.33 -2.68 2.93
CA ALA A 17 -5.40 -3.62 3.23
C ALA A 17 -5.74 -3.66 4.74
N THR A 18 -4.72 -3.59 5.60
CA THR A 18 -4.89 -3.53 7.06
C THR A 18 -5.55 -2.21 7.47
N LEU A 19 -5.10 -1.10 6.89
CA LEU A 19 -5.66 0.23 7.18
C LEU A 19 -7.16 0.31 6.83
N ILE A 20 -7.57 -0.22 5.68
CA ILE A 20 -8.98 -0.27 5.26
C ILE A 20 -9.82 -1.10 6.23
N ARG A 21 -9.30 -2.24 6.69
CA ARG A 21 -10.00 -3.11 7.66
C ARG A 21 -10.15 -2.45 9.03
N LEU A 22 -9.13 -1.73 9.49
CA LEU A 22 -9.20 -0.98 10.75
C LEU A 22 -10.24 0.15 10.68
N ILE A 23 -10.37 0.82 9.53
CA ILE A 23 -11.42 1.82 9.30
C ILE A 23 -12.82 1.18 9.39
N LEU A 24 -13.03 0.05 8.73
CA LEU A 24 -14.32 -0.67 8.76
C LEU A 24 -14.66 -1.17 10.16
N TRP A 25 -13.67 -1.70 10.89
CA TRP A 25 -13.86 -2.12 12.28
C TRP A 25 -14.27 -0.94 13.17
N ALA A 26 -13.56 0.19 13.05
CA ALA A 26 -13.84 1.38 13.83
C ALA A 26 -15.22 1.98 13.51
N ASP A 27 -15.66 1.89 12.25
CA ASP A 27 -17.00 2.30 11.80
C ASP A 27 -18.09 1.41 12.42
N GLN A 28 -17.90 0.07 12.39
CA GLN A 28 -18.82 -0.89 13.02
C GLN A 28 -18.95 -0.71 14.54
N HIS A 29 -17.88 -0.25 15.20
CA HIS A 29 -17.84 -0.08 16.66
C HIS A 29 -18.15 1.36 17.09
N ASN A 30 -18.64 2.22 16.19
CA ASN A 30 -18.94 3.64 16.43
C ASN A 30 -17.78 4.45 17.03
N SER A 31 -16.54 4.07 16.71
CA SER A 31 -15.34 4.75 17.20
C SER A 31 -14.95 5.90 16.28
N HIS A 32 -15.72 7.00 16.35
CA HIS A 32 -15.62 8.12 15.41
C HIS A 32 -14.23 8.77 15.36
N TYR A 33 -13.54 8.88 16.49
CA TYR A 33 -12.17 9.43 16.55
C TYR A 33 -11.16 8.54 15.82
N VAL A 34 -11.29 7.22 15.96
CA VAL A 34 -10.41 6.25 15.32
C VAL A 34 -10.67 6.22 13.81
N VAL A 35 -11.93 6.27 13.38
CA VAL A 35 -12.28 6.39 11.95
C VAL A 35 -11.66 7.65 11.32
N ALA A 36 -11.77 8.81 11.98
CA ALA A 36 -11.23 10.06 11.47
C ALA A 36 -9.70 10.01 11.34
N ALA A 37 -9.00 9.54 12.37
CA ALA A 37 -7.54 9.42 12.36
C ALA A 37 -7.03 8.45 11.29
N LEU A 38 -7.70 7.31 11.11
CA LEU A 38 -7.31 6.32 10.11
C LEU A 38 -7.62 6.78 8.67
N ARG A 39 -8.72 7.51 8.46
CA ARG A 39 -9.01 8.13 7.15
C ARG A 39 -8.00 9.22 6.81
N GLU A 40 -7.63 10.05 7.76
CA GLU A 40 -6.58 11.06 7.56
C GLU A 40 -5.24 10.39 7.20
N LEU A 41 -4.88 9.32 7.90
CA LEU A 41 -3.69 8.52 7.56
C LEU A 41 -3.77 7.92 6.15
N GLN A 42 -4.95 7.44 5.74
CA GLN A 42 -5.17 6.90 4.39
C GLN A 42 -4.98 7.97 3.31
N GLU A 43 -5.52 9.18 3.50
CA GLU A 43 -5.38 10.28 2.54
C GLU A 43 -3.94 10.80 2.47
N ARG A 44 -3.23 10.88 3.60
CA ARG A 44 -1.80 11.23 3.62
C ARG A 44 -0.95 10.24 2.84
N ARG A 45 -1.22 8.93 2.94
CA ARG A 45 -0.53 7.90 2.13
C ARG A 45 -0.79 8.04 0.64
N LYS A 46 -2.02 8.36 0.24
CA LYS A 46 -2.36 8.63 -1.17
C LYS A 46 -1.66 9.87 -1.70
N ALA A 47 -1.55 10.92 -0.88
CA ALA A 47 -0.91 12.17 -1.26
C ALA A 47 0.63 12.04 -1.39
N ASP A 48 1.26 11.22 -0.56
CA ASP A 48 2.70 10.93 -0.64
C ASP A 48 3.04 9.97 -1.80
N SER A 49 2.05 9.22 -2.31
CA SER A 49 2.14 8.50 -3.59
C SER A 49 1.92 9.47 -4.75
N VAL A 50 2.88 10.37 -4.97
CA VAL A 50 2.85 11.25 -6.16
C VAL A 50 2.80 10.37 -7.41
N PRO A 51 1.76 10.48 -8.26
CA PRO A 51 1.73 9.80 -9.54
C PRO A 51 2.95 10.26 -10.35
N VAL A 52 3.84 9.34 -10.68
CA VAL A 52 4.95 9.66 -11.58
C VAL A 52 4.34 9.94 -12.95
N GLU A 53 4.36 11.21 -13.36
CA GLU A 53 3.92 11.60 -14.70
C GLU A 53 4.89 11.02 -15.72
N ILE A 54 4.41 10.07 -16.52
CA ILE A 54 5.22 9.46 -17.58
C ILE A 54 5.20 10.38 -18.80
N ASN A 55 6.38 10.92 -19.12
CA ASN A 55 6.61 11.84 -20.23
C ASN A 55 7.38 11.17 -21.39
N ASP A 56 7.58 11.92 -22.47
CA ASP A 56 8.24 11.42 -23.69
C ASP A 56 9.72 11.10 -23.46
N ASP A 57 10.42 11.88 -22.64
CA ASP A 57 11.83 11.66 -22.32
C ASP A 57 12.07 10.29 -21.66
N MET A 58 11.15 9.88 -20.78
CA MET A 58 11.19 8.55 -20.15
C MET A 58 10.97 7.43 -21.18
N ALA A 59 10.05 7.62 -22.13
CA ALA A 59 9.79 6.65 -23.19
C ALA A 59 10.99 6.52 -24.15
N TYR A 60 11.62 7.63 -24.51
CA TYR A 60 12.85 7.64 -25.31
C TYR A 60 14.01 6.95 -24.58
N ALA A 61 14.23 7.27 -23.30
CA ALA A 61 15.27 6.64 -22.50
C ALA A 61 15.05 5.13 -22.37
N PHE A 62 13.81 4.69 -22.19
CA PHE A 62 13.47 3.28 -22.11
C PHE A 62 13.75 2.54 -23.42
N HIS A 63 13.35 3.12 -24.55
CA HIS A 63 13.62 2.52 -25.85
C HIS A 63 15.12 2.45 -26.14
N HIS A 64 15.87 3.53 -25.90
CA HIS A 64 17.32 3.57 -26.14
C HIS A 64 18.08 2.54 -25.28
N ALA A 65 17.56 2.18 -24.11
CA ALA A 65 18.15 1.13 -23.28
C ALA A 65 18.01 -0.29 -23.88
N LEU A 66 17.04 -0.50 -24.78
CA LEU A 66 16.74 -1.79 -25.39
C LEU A 66 17.10 -1.86 -26.88
N SER A 67 17.09 -0.72 -27.58
CA SER A 67 17.31 -0.62 -29.02
C SER A 67 17.88 0.74 -29.42
N ASP A 68 18.87 0.71 -30.33
CA ASP A 68 19.44 1.91 -30.96
C ASP A 68 18.64 2.37 -32.20
N SER A 69 17.48 1.75 -32.48
CA SER A 69 16.63 2.11 -33.62
C SER A 69 15.91 3.46 -33.43
N SER A 70 15.52 4.08 -34.53
CA SER A 70 14.66 5.27 -34.48
C SER A 70 13.26 4.90 -34.03
N LEU A 71 12.67 5.73 -33.17
CA LEU A 71 11.28 5.63 -32.68
C LEU A 71 10.34 6.49 -33.52
N GLY A 72 9.20 5.94 -33.91
CA GLY A 72 8.05 6.69 -34.41
C GLY A 72 7.21 7.28 -33.29
N SER A 73 6.40 8.30 -33.60
CA SER A 73 5.47 8.93 -32.65
C SER A 73 4.49 7.95 -32.01
N ASP A 74 4.07 6.95 -32.78
CA ASP A 74 3.01 6.01 -32.41
C ASP A 74 3.54 5.01 -31.36
N GLU A 75 4.81 4.63 -31.48
CA GLU A 75 5.53 3.74 -30.56
C GLU A 75 5.80 4.42 -29.20
N ILE A 76 6.00 5.75 -29.18
CA ILE A 76 6.21 6.51 -27.94
C ILE A 76 4.95 6.45 -27.06
N GLU A 77 3.77 6.61 -27.65
CA GLU A 77 2.49 6.51 -26.91
C GLU A 77 2.23 5.10 -26.39
N GLU A 78 2.60 4.06 -27.16
CA GLU A 78 2.50 2.67 -26.72
C GLU A 78 3.44 2.38 -25.54
N ILE A 79 4.69 2.86 -25.59
CA ILE A 79 5.64 2.72 -24.49
C ILE A 79 5.15 3.45 -23.24
N LYS A 80 4.66 4.68 -23.36
CA LYS A 80 4.07 5.42 -22.23
C LYS A 80 2.88 4.69 -21.65
N THR A 81 2.03 4.10 -22.49
CA THR A 81 0.88 3.29 -22.05
C THR A 81 1.33 2.04 -21.29
N GLY A 82 2.32 1.31 -21.81
CA GLY A 82 2.90 0.14 -21.16
C GLY A 82 3.55 0.46 -19.81
N LEU A 83 4.30 1.56 -19.72
CA LEU A 83 4.90 2.03 -18.48
C LEU A 83 3.82 2.40 -17.45
N ARG A 84 2.76 3.13 -17.85
CA ARG A 84 1.65 3.48 -16.95
C ARG A 84 0.96 2.23 -16.40
N ALA A 85 0.75 1.22 -17.24
CA ALA A 85 0.19 -0.06 -16.82
C ALA A 85 1.11 -0.82 -15.85
N ALA A 86 2.42 -0.84 -16.11
CA ALA A 86 3.41 -1.46 -15.23
C ALA A 86 3.46 -0.79 -13.85
N PHE A 87 3.48 0.54 -13.79
CA PHE A 87 3.43 1.29 -12.54
C PHE A 87 2.12 1.11 -11.79
N ALA A 88 0.98 1.03 -12.49
CA ALA A 88 -0.32 0.72 -11.88
C ALA A 88 -0.34 -0.69 -11.25
N ASN A 89 0.28 -1.68 -11.90
CA ASN A 89 0.32 -3.06 -11.40
C ASN A 89 1.27 -3.25 -10.20
N VAL A 90 2.28 -2.40 -10.02
CA VAL A 90 3.16 -2.40 -8.82
C VAL A 90 2.40 -2.04 -7.53
N ALA A 91 1.24 -1.39 -7.63
CA ALA A 91 0.36 -1.10 -6.49
C ALA A 91 -0.46 -2.31 -6.01
N VAL A 92 -0.40 -3.46 -6.70
CA VAL A 92 -1.02 -4.70 -6.23
C VAL A 92 -0.19 -5.24 -5.07
N GLN A 93 -0.68 -5.02 -3.84
CA GLN A 93 0.02 -5.46 -2.64
C GLN A 93 0.24 -6.98 -2.65
N PRO A 94 1.38 -7.48 -2.11
CA PRO A 94 1.61 -8.91 -1.92
C PRO A 94 0.45 -9.54 -1.15
N ALA A 95 0.21 -10.83 -1.40
CA ALA A 95 -0.80 -11.61 -0.70
C ALA A 95 -0.70 -11.40 0.82
N LEU A 96 -1.85 -11.21 1.46
CA LEU A 96 -1.98 -10.94 2.88
C LEU A 96 -1.25 -12.01 3.70
N ILE A 97 -0.11 -11.66 4.29
CA ILE A 97 0.56 -12.51 5.28
C ILE A 97 -0.16 -12.27 6.60
N VAL A 98 -1.02 -13.21 6.99
CA VAL A 98 -1.69 -13.17 8.29
C VAL A 98 -0.66 -13.49 9.38
N PRO A 99 -0.44 -12.59 10.36
CA PRO A 99 0.46 -12.86 11.47
C PRO A 99 0.03 -14.04 12.34
N ALA A 100 0.98 -14.61 13.10
CA ALA A 100 0.72 -15.73 14.01
C ALA A 100 -0.22 -15.34 15.16
N GLU A 101 -0.90 -16.35 15.71
CA GLU A 101 -1.66 -16.22 16.95
C GLU A 101 -0.70 -15.93 18.11
N ILE A 102 -1.11 -15.04 19.02
CA ILE A 102 -0.34 -14.73 20.22
C ILE A 102 -1.07 -15.36 21.40
N GLU A 103 -0.33 -16.08 22.24
CA GLU A 103 -0.81 -16.59 23.53
C GLU A 103 -0.53 -15.57 24.65
N PRO A 104 -1.36 -15.53 25.71
CA PRO A 104 -1.07 -14.70 26.87
C PRO A 104 0.22 -15.13 27.55
N ASP A 105 1.12 -14.18 27.82
CA ASP A 105 2.37 -14.40 28.56
C ASP A 105 2.68 -13.22 29.50
N ASP A 106 3.72 -13.35 30.31
CA ASP A 106 4.11 -12.31 31.30
C ASP A 106 4.59 -10.98 30.65
N SER A 107 4.76 -10.96 29.32
CA SER A 107 5.22 -9.79 28.56
C SER A 107 4.08 -9.05 27.84
N ASN A 108 2.86 -9.61 27.83
CA ASN A 108 1.71 -9.03 27.17
C ASN A 108 0.49 -8.89 28.11
N THR A 109 -0.44 -8.01 27.75
CA THR A 109 -1.69 -7.82 28.49
C THR A 109 -2.82 -8.60 27.82
N PHE A 110 -3.72 -9.20 28.60
CA PHE A 110 -4.86 -9.97 28.08
C PHE A 110 -5.68 -9.18 27.05
N ASP A 111 -5.92 -7.90 27.31
CA ASP A 111 -6.67 -7.00 26.42
C ASP A 111 -5.97 -6.79 25.06
N TYR A 112 -4.63 -6.80 25.05
CA TYR A 112 -3.82 -6.72 23.83
C TYR A 112 -3.89 -8.01 23.03
N VAL A 113 -3.82 -9.17 23.69
CA VAL A 113 -3.93 -10.50 23.06
C VAL A 113 -5.30 -10.70 22.41
N ASP A 114 -6.37 -10.33 23.11
CA ASP A 114 -7.74 -10.42 22.59
C ASP A 114 -7.96 -9.50 21.39
N GLY A 115 -7.51 -8.24 21.48
CA GLY A 115 -7.58 -7.29 20.38
C GLY A 115 -6.79 -7.74 19.15
N TRP A 116 -5.58 -8.26 19.36
CA TRP A 116 -4.73 -8.80 18.29
C TRP A 116 -5.37 -10.01 17.60
N ASN A 117 -5.81 -11.01 18.38
CA ASN A 117 -6.39 -12.24 17.84
C ASN A 117 -7.75 -11.99 17.16
N ALA A 118 -8.54 -11.03 17.65
CA ALA A 118 -9.77 -10.58 16.96
C ALA A 118 -9.47 -9.94 15.61
N CYS A 119 -8.44 -9.08 15.54
CA CYS A 119 -8.01 -8.44 14.30
C CYS A 119 -7.47 -9.47 13.29
N ARG A 120 -6.68 -10.46 13.75
CA ARG A 120 -6.21 -11.59 12.97
C ARG A 120 -7.36 -12.45 12.42
N ALA A 121 -8.37 -12.74 13.24
CA ALA A 121 -9.54 -13.51 12.80
C ALA A 121 -10.35 -12.80 11.71
N ALA A 122 -10.44 -11.47 11.79
CA ALA A 122 -11.05 -10.64 10.74
C ALA A 122 -10.24 -10.67 9.43
N MET A 123 -8.91 -10.70 9.52
CA MET A 123 -8.03 -10.86 8.37
C MET A 123 -8.21 -12.20 7.65
N LEU A 124 -8.40 -13.31 8.40
CA LEU A 124 -8.62 -14.66 7.84
C LEU A 124 -10.02 -14.88 7.25
N LYS A 125 -11.04 -14.14 7.70
CA LYS A 125 -12.41 -14.27 7.19
C LYS A 125 -12.62 -13.62 5.82
N GLY A 126 -11.70 -12.76 5.36
CA GLY A 126 -11.80 -12.05 4.09
C GLY A 126 -11.40 -12.85 2.84
N ASP A 127 -10.88 -14.08 2.99
CA ASP A 127 -10.39 -14.93 1.90
C ASP A 127 -11.43 -15.99 1.40
N LYS A 128 -12.73 -15.71 1.55
CA LYS A 128 -13.82 -16.53 0.98
C LYS A 128 -14.68 -15.73 0.01
#